data_AF-A0A6S5K9S9-F1
#
_entry.id   AF-A0A6S5K9S9-F1
#
_cell.length_a   1.000
_cell.length_b   1.000
_cell.length_c   1.000
_cell.angle_alpha   90.00
_cell.angle_beta   90.00
_cell.angle_gamma   90.00
#
_symmetry.space_group_name_H-M   'P 1'
#
loop_
_entity.id
_entity.type
_entity.pdbx_description
1 polymer ?
#
loop_
_entity_poly.entity_id
_entity_poly.type
_entity_poly.pdbx_seq_one_letter_code
_entity_poly.pdbx_strand_id
1 'polypeptide(L)' 'MEKIEAVRLDVGKTVDIGFNKAVEIVIKTTGGTVIKGVIPANERFVVTNGGDIESFDVNIYDTKSGPQKID' A
#
# COMPACT_ATOMS: atom_id res chain seq x y z
N MET A 1 -12.19 -10.23 -0.57
CA MET A 1 -10.93 -9.50 -0.36
C MET A 1 -10.75 -9.39 1.13
N GLU A 2 -9.68 -9.99 1.65
CA GLU A 2 -9.38 -9.93 3.07
C GLU A 2 -8.42 -8.76 3.30
N LYS A 3 -8.84 -7.76 4.07
CA LYS A 3 -7.97 -6.66 4.48
C LYS A 3 -7.13 -7.17 5.64
N ILE A 4 -5.92 -7.62 5.35
CA ILE A 4 -5.07 -8.28 6.35
C ILE A 4 -4.35 -7.23 7.23
N GLU A 5 -4.13 -6.00 6.75
CA GLU A 5 -3.42 -4.99 7.53
C GLU A 5 -3.80 -3.55 7.16
N ALA A 6 -3.99 -2.68 8.16
CA ALA A 6 -4.15 -1.24 7.97
C ALA A 6 -2.94 -0.55 8.61
N VAL A 7 -2.07 0.03 7.79
CA VAL A 7 -0.90 0.75 8.30
C VAL A 7 -1.27 2.22 8.47
N ARG A 8 -1.28 2.70 9.71
CA ARG A 8 -1.47 4.13 9.99
C ARG A 8 -0.24 4.92 9.60
N LEU A 9 -0.45 6.02 8.87
CA LEU A 9 0.59 6.94 8.44
C LEU A 9 0.34 8.32 9.03
N ASP A 10 0.89 8.55 10.23
CA ASP A 10 0.77 9.84 10.91
C ASP A 10 1.56 10.94 10.19
N VAL A 11 1.12 12.19 10.34
CA VAL A 11 1.77 13.37 9.74
C VAL A 11 3.23 13.48 10.22
N GLY A 12 4.15 13.71 9.28
CA GLY A 12 5.58 13.81 9.53
C GLY A 12 6.27 12.47 9.79
N LYS A 13 5.56 11.34 9.65
CA LYS A 13 6.14 10.00 9.75
C LYS A 13 6.43 9.42 8.37
N THR A 14 7.52 8.66 8.34
CA THR A 14 7.84 7.77 7.24
C THR A 14 7.41 6.36 7.64
N VAL A 15 6.70 5.71 6.74
CA VAL A 15 6.41 4.29 6.83
C VAL A 15 7.20 3.59 5.74
N ASP A 16 7.80 2.49 6.14
CA ASP A 16 8.69 1.68 5.32
C ASP A 16 8.26 0.24 5.46
N ILE A 17 7.72 -0.32 4.38
CA ILE A 17 7.14 -1.66 4.42
C ILE A 17 7.68 -2.47 3.25
N GLY A 18 8.08 -3.70 3.59
CA GLY A 18 8.34 -4.75 2.63
C GLY A 18 7.31 -5.85 2.80
N PHE A 19 6.80 -6.36 1.69
CA PHE A 19 5.87 -7.49 1.66
C PHE A 19 6.53 -8.66 0.93
N ASN A 20 6.38 -9.88 1.45
CA ASN A 20 6.86 -11.09 0.75
C ASN A 20 5.89 -11.58 -0.34
N LYS A 21 4.82 -10.83 -0.60
CA LYS A 21 3.76 -11.09 -1.58
C LYS A 21 3.40 -9.80 -2.30
N ALA A 22 2.75 -9.91 -3.46
CA ALA A 22 2.23 -8.74 -4.15
C ALA A 22 1.05 -8.14 -3.38
N VAL A 23 1.03 -6.81 -3.25
CA VAL A 23 -0.01 -6.09 -2.51
C VAL A 23 -0.52 -4.90 -3.32
N GLU A 24 -1.80 -4.54 -3.17
CA GLU A 24 -2.30 -3.24 -3.62
C GLU A 24 -2.15 -2.22 -2.51
N ILE A 25 -1.64 -1.06 -2.85
CA ILE A 25 -1.65 0.12 -1.98
C ILE A 25 -2.74 1.08 -2.43
N VAL A 26 -3.36 1.73 -1.45
CA VAL A 26 -4.30 2.82 -1.66
C VAL A 26 -3.91 3.97 -0.74
N ILE A 27 -3.56 5.12 -1.32
CA ILE A 27 -3.32 6.36 -0.59
C ILE A 27 -4.45 7.33 -0.94
N LYS A 28 -5.06 7.92 0.09
CA LYS A 28 -6.01 9.02 -0.07
C LYS A 28 -5.39 10.30 0.47
N THR A 29 -5.39 11.33 -0.35
CA THR A 29 -4.96 12.67 0.07
C THR A 29 -6.12 13.48 0.59
N THR A 30 -5.84 14.50 1.41
CA THR A 30 -6.82 15.45 1.95
C THR A 30 -7.58 16.22 0.87
N GLY A 31 -6.98 16.38 -0.32
CA GLY A 31 -7.62 16.96 -1.50
C GLY A 31 -8.56 16.01 -2.25
N GLY A 32 -8.72 14.77 -1.78
CA GLY A 32 -9.59 13.76 -2.39
C GLY A 32 -8.94 12.95 -3.53
N THR A 33 -7.68 13.23 -3.89
CA THR A 33 -6.94 12.39 -4.84
C THR A 33 -6.69 11.02 -4.23
N VAL A 34 -6.94 9.98 -5.03
CA VAL A 34 -6.69 8.58 -4.66
C VAL A 34 -5.58 8.02 -5.55
N ILE A 35 -4.48 7.59 -4.94
CA ILE A 35 -3.35 6.93 -5.61
C ILE A 35 -3.49 5.44 -5.34
N LYS A 36 -3.46 4.62 -6.40
CA LYS A 36 -3.50 3.16 -6.31
C LYS A 36 -2.36 2.56 -7.12
N GLY A 37 -1.80 1.46 -6.61
CA GLY A 37 -0.77 0.72 -7.31
C GLY A 37 -0.58 -0.67 -6.74
N VAL A 38 0.03 -1.56 -7.52
CA VAL A 38 0.43 -2.88 -7.07
C VAL A 38 1.94 -2.87 -6.84
N ILE A 39 2.36 -3.28 -5.65
CA ILE A 39 3.76 -3.51 -5.32
C ILE A 39 4.03 -5.01 -5.49
N PRO A 40 5.00 -5.42 -6.32
CA PRO A 40 5.40 -6.82 -6.46
C PRO A 40 5.95 -7.40 -5.14
N ALA A 41 6.01 -8.73 -5.07
CA ALA A 41 6.59 -9.42 -3.93
C ALA A 41 8.08 -9.06 -3.75
N ASN A 42 8.50 -8.91 -2.50
CA ASN A 42 9.87 -8.58 -2.07
C ASN A 42 10.37 -7.20 -2.53
N GLU A 43 9.47 -6.33 -2.97
CA GLU A 43 9.79 -4.93 -3.24
C GLU A 43 9.55 -4.06 -1.99
N ARG A 44 10.31 -2.96 -1.89
CA ARG A 44 10.18 -2.00 -0.79
C ARG A 44 9.31 -0.83 -1.21
N PHE A 45 8.37 -0.45 -0.35
CA PHE A 45 7.59 0.75 -0.52
C PHE A 45 7.83 1.72 0.63
N VAL A 46 8.20 2.95 0.27
CA VAL A 46 8.52 4.01 1.22
C VAL A 46 7.65 5.21 0.92
N VAL A 47 6.92 5.67 1.93
CA VAL A 47 6.08 6.86 1.84
C VAL A 47 6.28 7.73 3.07
N THR A 48 6.33 9.05 2.87
CA THR A 48 6.40 10.04 3.95
C THR A 48 5.19 10.95 3.84
N ASN A 49 4.42 11.09 4.92
CA ASN A 49 3.26 11.98 4.96
C ASN A 49 3.70 13.40 5.30
N GLY A 50 3.60 14.32 4.33
CA GLY A 50 3.90 15.74 4.51
C GLY A 50 2.78 16.56 5.16
N GLY A 51 1.66 15.93 5.49
CA GLY A 51 0.43 16.58 5.99
C GLY A 51 -0.74 16.51 5.01
N ASP A 52 -0.52 15.97 3.82
CA ASP A 52 -1.46 15.88 2.72
C ASP A 52 -2.09 14.49 2.56
N ILE A 53 -1.60 13.47 3.26
CA ILE A 53 -2.19 12.12 3.24
C ILE A 53 -3.17 11.97 4.40
N GLU A 54 -4.42 11.65 4.06
CA GLU A 54 -5.51 11.36 5.01
C GLU A 54 -5.52 9.89 5.41
N SER A 55 -5.32 8.97 4.46
CA SER A 55 -5.29 7.54 4.74
C SER A 55 -4.29 6.79 3.86
N PHE A 56 -3.73 5.74 4.44
CA PHE A 56 -2.91 4.75 3.75
C PHE A 56 -3.43 3.35 4.09
N ASP A 57 -3.85 2.61 3.07
CA ASP A 57 -4.38 1.27 3.19
C ASP A 57 -3.54 0.31 2.35
N VAL A 58 -3.22 -0.86 2.91
CA VAL A 58 -2.51 -1.93 2.21
C VAL A 58 -3.45 -3.12 2.11
N ASN A 59 -3.80 -3.49 0.88
CA ASN A 59 -4.59 -4.67 0.59
C ASN A 59 -3.64 -5.79 0.18
N ILE A 60 -3.40 -6.72 1.10
CA ILE A 60 -2.64 -7.93 0.80
C ILE A 60 -3.57 -8.89 0.06
N TYR A 61 -3.22 -9.21 -1.19
CA TYR A 61 -3.88 -10.29 -1.88
C TYR A 61 -3.18 -11.58 -1.48
N ASP A 62 -3.93 -12.50 -0.86
CA ASP A 62 -3.48 -13.88 -0.91
C ASP A 62 -3.52 -14.29 -2.37
N THR A 63 -2.35 -14.43 -2.99
CA THR A 63 -2.24 -14.94 -4.35
C THR A 63 -2.99 -16.25 -4.38
N LYS A 64 -4.17 -16.28 -5.03
CA LYS A 64 -4.81 -17.55 -5.38
C LYS A 64 -3.72 -18.36 -6.05
N SER A 65 -3.33 -19.47 -5.44
CA SER A 65 -2.30 -20.42 -5.85
C SER A 65 -2.08 -20.43 -7.37
N GLY A 66 -1.08 -19.68 -7.86
CA GLY A 66 -0.77 -19.59 -9.29
C GLY A 66 0.02 -18.34 -9.68
N PRO A 67 0.84 -18.39 -10.74
CA PRO A 67 1.52 -17.22 -11.28
C PRO A 67 0.50 -16.22 -11.83
N GLN A 68 0.70 -14.92 -11.56
CA GLN A 68 -0.05 -13.85 -12.21
C GLN A 68 0.90 -12.95 -13.00
N LYS A 69 0.49 -12.61 -14.22
CA LYS A 69 1.16 -11.59 -15.04
C LYS A 69 0.83 -10.22 -14.45
N ILE A 70 1.85 -9.42 -14.16
CA ILE A 70 1.74 -7.98 -13.90
C ILE A 70 2.15 -7.31 -15.22
N ASP A 71 1.26 -6.51 -15.82
CA ASP A 71 1.53 -5.70 -17.03
C ASP A 71 1.78 -4.24 -16.62
#